data_AF-A0A137P575-F1
#
_entry.id   AF-A0A137P575-F1
#
_cell.length_a   1.000
_cell.length_b   1.000
_cell.length_c   1.000
_cell.angle_alpha   90.00
_cell.angle_beta   90.00
_cell.angle_gamma   90.00
#
_symmetry.space_group_name_H-M   'P 1'
#
loop_
_entity.id
_entity.type
_entity.pdbx_description
1 polymer ?
#
loop_
_entity_poly.entity_id
_entity_poly.type
_entity_poly.pdbx_seq_one_letter_code
_entity_poly.pdbx_strand_id
1 'polypeptide(L)'
;MAYALGLHLDCKYFAPIDRYNRKLLFTNIKWININISGSHNFSPCYLTEYGGSNVSLFEPKWQKPDETTFIYFDGIDENEAYSICITEYHKFQDICTNLVWFPSFYNIESKKFMGSWNSRMRKLSEAYGKCNLSFIKLKQKYRIYYYKILAIENQVKMFYHFSTLQLYELLKHRNNGLKPDQQAMVLSNCDALFDCLRESNIPSPFLQVYAYLVGLHYLNIYHQSISLQKKRTKERLKQVLNYLETKFLKLFSLNYLMLKVGCELIDDEK
;
A
#
# COMPACT_ATOMS: atom_id res chain seq x y z
N MET A 1 -16.17 14.22 -9.57
CA MET A 1 -17.21 13.17 -9.35
C MET A 1 -17.40 12.80 -7.88
N ALA A 2 -16.36 12.43 -7.11
CA ALA A 2 -16.51 12.06 -5.69
C ALA A 2 -17.23 13.11 -4.84
N TYR A 3 -16.89 14.39 -5.03
CA TYR A 3 -17.56 15.53 -4.40
C TYR A 3 -19.01 15.70 -4.85
N ALA A 4 -19.28 15.56 -6.15
CA ALA A 4 -20.64 15.63 -6.68
C ALA A 4 -21.55 14.52 -6.12
N LEU A 5 -20.98 13.33 -5.84
CA LEU A 5 -21.68 12.22 -5.17
C LEU A 5 -21.73 12.39 -3.63
N GLY A 6 -21.15 13.46 -3.09
CA GLY A 6 -21.10 13.77 -1.67
C GLY A 6 -20.28 12.79 -0.83
N LEU A 7 -19.39 11.96 -1.42
CA LEU A 7 -18.75 10.84 -0.71
C LEU A 7 -17.91 11.26 0.51
N HIS A 8 -17.49 12.52 0.55
CA HIS A 8 -16.76 13.14 1.65
C HIS A 8 -17.64 13.49 2.85
N LEU A 9 -18.96 13.60 2.66
CA LEU A 9 -19.92 13.98 3.69
C LEU A 9 -20.22 12.80 4.63
N ASP A 10 -20.10 13.03 5.93
CA ASP A 10 -20.57 12.10 6.97
C ASP A 10 -22.10 12.25 7.14
N CYS A 11 -22.84 11.66 6.21
CA CYS A 11 -24.30 11.69 6.23
C CYS A 11 -24.85 10.55 7.10
N LYS A 12 -25.00 10.83 8.39
CA LYS A 12 -25.57 9.87 9.37
C LYS A 12 -26.98 9.38 9.03
N TYR A 13 -27.71 10.10 8.17
CA TYR A 13 -29.06 9.80 7.71
C TYR A 13 -29.15 8.67 6.68
N PHE A 14 -28.03 8.26 6.06
CA PHE A 14 -28.04 7.12 5.15
C PHE A 14 -28.21 5.79 5.89
N ALA A 15 -28.75 4.79 5.19
CA ALA A 15 -28.80 3.44 5.70
C ALA A 15 -27.39 2.91 6.01
N PRO A 16 -27.22 1.99 6.98
CA PRO A 16 -25.91 1.46 7.34
C PRO A 16 -25.08 0.93 6.16
N ILE A 17 -25.69 0.20 5.22
CA ILE A 17 -25.03 -0.33 4.03
C ILE A 17 -24.57 0.78 3.06
N ASP A 18 -25.35 1.84 2.90
CA ASP A 18 -24.97 2.98 2.07
C ASP A 18 -23.78 3.73 2.66
N ARG A 19 -23.77 3.92 3.99
CA ARG A 19 -22.61 4.51 4.69
C ARG A 19 -21.36 3.65 4.50
N TYR A 20 -21.50 2.33 4.60
CA TYR A 20 -20.43 1.39 4.32
C TYR A 20 -19.89 1.52 2.88
N ASN A 21 -20.77 1.42 1.86
CA ASN A 21 -20.39 1.48 0.45
C ASN A 21 -19.72 2.81 0.08
N ARG A 22 -20.28 3.92 0.59
CA ARG A 22 -19.71 5.27 0.38
C ARG A 22 -18.32 5.38 1.01
N LYS A 23 -18.14 4.90 2.24
CA LYS A 23 -16.85 4.91 2.93
C LYS A 23 -15.82 4.08 2.18
N LEU A 24 -16.18 2.86 1.76
CA LEU A 24 -15.32 1.98 0.98
C LEU A 24 -14.86 2.65 -0.33
N LEU A 25 -15.81 3.17 -1.10
CA LEU A 25 -15.52 3.88 -2.36
C LEU A 25 -14.63 5.11 -2.12
N PHE A 26 -14.92 5.89 -1.07
CA PHE A 26 -14.14 7.08 -0.76
C PHE A 26 -12.71 6.73 -0.32
N THR A 27 -12.50 5.66 0.45
CA THR A 27 -11.16 5.16 0.80
C THR A 27 -10.35 4.78 -0.44
N ASN A 28 -10.97 4.16 -1.44
CA ASN A 28 -10.29 3.87 -2.71
C ASN A 28 -9.94 5.13 -3.51
N ILE A 29 -10.84 6.12 -3.54
CA ILE A 29 -10.59 7.41 -4.23
C ILE A 29 -9.45 8.17 -3.56
N LYS A 30 -9.43 8.20 -2.22
CA LYS A 30 -8.32 8.76 -1.43
C LYS A 30 -7.00 8.11 -1.78
N TRP A 31 -6.99 6.79 -1.84
CA TRP A 31 -5.81 6.03 -2.21
C TRP A 31 -5.27 6.43 -3.58
N ILE A 32 -6.14 6.44 -4.60
CA ILE A 32 -5.77 6.85 -5.95
C ILE A 32 -5.24 8.29 -5.95
N ASN A 33 -5.90 9.20 -5.24
CA ASN A 33 -5.50 10.61 -5.18
C ASN A 33 -4.12 10.82 -4.52
N ILE A 34 -3.81 10.08 -3.44
CA ILE A 34 -2.47 10.09 -2.83
C ILE A 34 -1.41 9.69 -3.87
N ASN A 35 -1.65 8.60 -4.58
CA ASN A 35 -0.68 8.04 -5.51
C ASN A 35 -0.46 8.90 -6.75
N ILE A 36 -1.50 9.58 -7.24
CA ILE A 36 -1.40 10.51 -8.38
C ILE A 36 -0.74 11.83 -7.96
N SER A 37 -1.07 12.36 -6.78
CA SER A 37 -0.51 13.63 -6.31
C SER A 37 0.95 13.46 -5.88
N GLY A 38 1.27 12.36 -5.19
CA GLY A 38 2.60 12.07 -4.65
C GLY A 38 3.05 13.06 -3.57
N SER A 39 4.24 12.81 -2.99
CA SER A 39 4.86 13.70 -2.00
C SER A 39 5.35 15.03 -2.57
N HIS A 40 5.58 15.06 -3.89
CA HIS A 40 6.00 16.23 -4.66
C HIS A 40 4.83 17.07 -5.19
N ASN A 41 3.58 16.65 -4.98
CA ASN A 41 2.38 17.34 -5.48
C ASN A 41 2.41 17.56 -7.00
N PHE A 42 2.85 16.55 -7.76
CA PHE A 42 2.95 16.62 -9.23
C PHE A 42 1.59 16.84 -9.90
N SER A 43 0.52 16.39 -9.25
CA SER A 43 -0.86 16.70 -9.61
C SER A 43 -1.52 17.43 -8.46
N PRO A 44 -2.42 18.39 -8.72
CA PRO A 44 -3.20 19.02 -7.66
C PRO A 44 -3.96 17.97 -6.84
N CYS A 45 -3.87 18.12 -5.53
CA CYS A 45 -4.70 17.39 -4.59
C CYS A 45 -6.12 17.97 -4.61
N TYR A 46 -7.05 17.31 -5.31
CA TYR A 46 -8.45 17.74 -5.39
C TYR A 46 -9.32 17.32 -4.19
N LEU A 47 -8.76 16.66 -3.18
CA LEU A 47 -9.45 16.32 -1.95
C LEU A 47 -9.13 17.35 -0.86
N THR A 48 -10.04 18.30 -0.64
CA THR A 48 -9.97 19.29 0.46
C THR A 48 -10.42 18.71 1.81
N GLU A 49 -11.25 17.68 1.79
CA GLU A 49 -11.89 17.09 2.97
C GLU A 49 -11.55 15.61 3.04
N TYR A 50 -10.63 15.27 3.93
CA TYR A 50 -10.18 13.89 4.08
C TYR A 50 -11.02 13.13 5.11
N GLY A 51 -11.73 13.81 6.02
CA GLY A 51 -12.53 13.18 7.07
C GLY A 51 -11.70 12.33 8.05
N GLY A 52 -12.36 11.82 9.08
CA GLY A 52 -11.75 10.89 10.04
C GLY A 52 -11.71 9.44 9.53
N SER A 53 -10.86 8.63 10.17
CA SER A 53 -10.99 7.18 10.09
C SER A 53 -12.15 6.75 10.99
N ASN A 54 -13.13 6.06 10.42
CA ASN A 54 -14.23 5.48 11.18
C ASN A 54 -14.32 4.00 10.83
N VAL A 55 -13.47 3.22 11.51
CA VAL A 55 -13.33 1.79 11.22
C VAL A 55 -14.53 0.95 11.68
N SER A 56 -15.42 1.51 12.51
CA SER A 56 -16.62 0.82 12.99
C SER A 56 -17.67 0.59 11.90
N LEU A 57 -17.59 1.34 10.79
CA LEU A 57 -18.47 1.14 9.64
C LEU A 57 -18.18 -0.18 8.90
N PHE A 58 -16.96 -0.71 9.01
CA PHE A 58 -16.58 -1.96 8.34
C PHE A 58 -17.00 -3.15 9.20
N GLU A 59 -18.15 -3.73 8.86
CA GLU A 59 -18.66 -4.96 9.47
C GLU A 59 -18.64 -6.12 8.46
N PRO A 60 -18.24 -7.35 8.86
CA PRO A 60 -18.15 -8.50 7.96
C PRO A 60 -19.45 -8.83 7.22
N LYS A 61 -20.61 -8.61 7.84
CA LYS A 61 -21.91 -8.89 7.24
C LYS A 61 -22.15 -8.15 5.91
N TRP A 62 -21.51 -7.00 5.69
CA TRP A 62 -21.63 -6.24 4.44
C TRP A 62 -20.75 -6.77 3.31
N GLN A 63 -19.88 -7.74 3.60
CA GLN A 63 -18.96 -8.38 2.66
C GLN A 63 -19.12 -9.90 2.62
N LYS A 64 -20.17 -10.42 3.26
CA LYS A 64 -20.45 -11.86 3.25
C LYS A 64 -21.07 -12.23 1.93
N PRO A 65 -20.41 -13.08 1.12
CA PRO A 65 -21.01 -13.59 -0.08
C PRO A 65 -22.33 -14.33 0.15
N ASP A 66 -23.20 -14.25 -0.85
CA ASP A 66 -24.38 -15.08 -1.00
C ASP A 66 -24.53 -15.51 -2.47
N GLU A 67 -25.53 -16.35 -2.76
CA GLU A 67 -25.77 -16.92 -4.09
C GLU A 67 -26.05 -15.88 -5.17
N THR A 68 -26.33 -14.62 -4.80
CA THR A 68 -26.56 -13.50 -5.72
C THR A 68 -25.29 -12.72 -6.03
N THR A 69 -24.20 -12.96 -5.29
CA THR A 69 -22.92 -12.26 -5.47
C THR A 69 -22.02 -12.95 -6.50
N PHE A 70 -21.25 -12.15 -7.25
CA PHE A 70 -20.27 -12.66 -8.23
C PHE A 70 -19.16 -13.50 -7.57
N ILE A 71 -18.80 -13.16 -6.33
CA ILE A 71 -17.83 -13.91 -5.53
C ILE A 71 -18.65 -14.67 -4.50
N TYR A 72 -19.00 -15.93 -4.79
CA TYR A 72 -19.71 -16.84 -3.90
C TYR A 72 -18.94 -18.16 -3.78
N PHE A 73 -18.90 -18.70 -2.56
CA PHE A 73 -18.33 -20.02 -2.28
C PHE A 73 -19.42 -20.93 -1.69
N ASP A 74 -19.42 -22.21 -2.07
CA ASP A 74 -20.41 -23.18 -1.59
C ASP A 74 -20.34 -23.39 -0.06
N GLY A 75 -19.18 -23.12 0.54
CA GLY A 75 -18.97 -23.25 1.99
C GLY A 75 -19.40 -22.00 2.76
N ILE A 76 -20.38 -22.14 3.66
CA ILE A 76 -20.80 -21.07 4.59
C ILE A 76 -19.61 -20.53 5.40
N ASP A 77 -18.75 -21.43 5.89
CA ASP A 77 -17.55 -21.05 6.64
C ASP A 77 -16.51 -20.33 5.77
N GLU A 78 -16.47 -20.64 4.47
CA GLU A 78 -15.59 -19.94 3.53
C GLU A 78 -16.07 -18.51 3.29
N ASN A 79 -17.38 -18.34 3.04
CA ASN A 79 -18.00 -17.02 2.88
C ASN A 79 -17.79 -16.16 4.13
N GLU A 80 -17.92 -16.75 5.32
CA GLU A 80 -17.64 -16.09 6.59
C GLU A 80 -16.15 -15.70 6.70
N ALA A 81 -15.22 -16.63 6.48
CA ALA A 81 -13.79 -16.36 6.55
C ALA A 81 -13.36 -15.25 5.58
N TYR A 82 -13.85 -15.29 4.33
CA TYR A 82 -13.63 -14.26 3.32
C TYR A 82 -14.10 -12.90 3.81
N SER A 83 -15.35 -12.82 4.30
CA SER A 83 -15.94 -11.56 4.76
C SER A 83 -15.15 -10.89 5.89
N ILE A 84 -14.62 -11.68 6.83
CA ILE A 84 -13.80 -11.17 7.93
C ILE A 84 -12.44 -10.70 7.39
N CYS A 85 -11.81 -11.47 6.50
CA CYS A 85 -10.52 -11.10 5.90
C CYS A 85 -10.60 -9.76 5.14
N ILE A 86 -11.61 -9.60 4.28
CA ILE A 86 -11.83 -8.36 3.51
C ILE A 86 -12.15 -7.19 4.44
N THR A 87 -12.91 -7.42 5.50
CA THR A 87 -13.18 -6.40 6.51
C THR A 87 -11.91 -5.90 7.19
N GLU A 88 -11.05 -6.82 7.63
CA GLU A 88 -9.77 -6.45 8.26
C GLU A 88 -8.85 -5.73 7.28
N TYR A 89 -8.82 -6.16 6.01
CA TYR A 89 -8.10 -5.46 4.94
C TYR A 89 -8.60 -4.01 4.76
N HIS A 90 -9.92 -3.78 4.62
CA HIS A 90 -10.45 -2.43 4.40
C HIS A 90 -10.29 -1.51 5.61
N LYS A 91 -10.41 -2.04 6.84
CA LYS A 91 -10.08 -1.27 8.05
C LYS A 91 -8.63 -0.81 8.02
N PHE A 92 -7.71 -1.73 7.70
CA PHE A 92 -6.28 -1.40 7.60
C PHE A 92 -6.00 -0.38 6.50
N GLN A 93 -6.62 -0.55 5.33
CA GLN A 93 -6.52 0.37 4.20
C GLN A 93 -7.01 1.77 4.58
N ASP A 94 -8.17 1.91 5.24
CA ASP A 94 -8.68 3.20 5.70
C ASP A 94 -7.71 3.88 6.68
N ILE A 95 -7.17 3.14 7.65
CA ILE A 95 -6.17 3.69 8.58
C ILE A 95 -4.94 4.18 7.81
N CYS A 96 -4.39 3.34 6.94
CA CYS A 96 -3.17 3.65 6.20
C CYS A 96 -3.35 4.88 5.30
N THR A 97 -4.44 4.95 4.53
CA THR A 97 -4.73 6.10 3.66
C THR A 97 -4.81 7.42 4.45
N ASN A 98 -5.31 7.40 5.69
CA ASN A 98 -5.30 8.58 6.57
C ASN A 98 -3.89 8.91 7.09
N LEU A 99 -3.07 7.91 7.40
CA LEU A 99 -1.71 8.13 7.89
C LEU A 99 -0.78 8.68 6.80
N VAL A 100 -0.90 8.22 5.56
CA VAL A 100 -0.01 8.65 4.46
C VAL A 100 -0.49 9.89 3.70
N TRP A 101 -1.49 10.60 4.22
CA TRP A 101 -2.04 11.78 3.57
C TRP A 101 -1.04 12.96 3.51
N PHE A 102 -0.37 13.16 2.38
CA PHE A 102 0.71 14.16 2.26
C PHE A 102 0.32 15.61 2.56
N PRO A 103 -0.84 16.13 2.12
CA PRO A 103 -1.24 17.51 2.40
C PRO A 103 -1.27 17.86 3.89
N SER A 104 -1.56 16.88 4.75
CA SER A 104 -1.52 17.09 6.20
C SER A 104 -0.11 17.25 6.78
N PHE A 105 0.94 17.15 5.96
CA PHE A 105 2.33 17.46 6.33
C PHE A 105 2.83 18.80 5.78
N TYR A 106 2.21 19.36 4.73
CA TYR A 106 2.73 20.55 4.05
C TYR A 106 2.78 21.79 4.96
N ASN A 107 1.83 21.90 5.89
CA ASN A 107 1.73 23.03 6.81
C ASN A 107 2.42 22.78 8.17
N ILE A 108 3.12 21.66 8.34
CA ILE A 108 3.81 21.37 9.61
C ILE A 108 5.14 22.11 9.67
N GLU A 109 5.32 22.94 10.71
CA GLU A 109 6.59 23.60 11.02
C GLU A 109 7.75 22.60 11.02
N SER A 110 8.90 22.98 10.46
CA SER A 110 10.07 22.10 10.33
C SER A 110 10.50 21.47 11.66
N LYS A 111 10.40 22.22 12.77
CA LYS A 111 10.72 21.72 14.13
C LYS A 111 9.79 20.60 14.61
N LYS A 112 8.53 20.58 14.16
CA LYS A 112 7.49 19.61 14.55
C LYS A 112 7.39 18.43 13.56
N PHE A 113 7.97 18.56 12.37
CA PHE A 113 7.84 17.59 11.29
C PHE A 113 8.27 16.18 11.71
N MET A 114 9.48 16.03 12.26
CA MET A 114 9.99 14.70 12.67
C MET A 114 9.11 14.04 13.75
N GLY A 115 8.58 14.81 14.70
CA GLY A 115 7.66 14.30 15.72
C GLY A 115 6.36 13.77 15.11
N SER A 116 5.79 14.52 14.15
CA SER A 116 4.61 14.09 13.39
C SER A 116 4.89 12.84 12.57
N TRP A 117 6.00 12.82 11.81
CA TRP A 117 6.40 11.69 10.98
C TRP A 117 6.60 10.41 11.81
N ASN A 118 7.36 10.49 12.91
CA ASN A 118 7.58 9.36 13.83
C ASN A 118 6.26 8.85 14.42
N SER A 119 5.34 9.76 14.79
CA SER A 119 4.02 9.40 15.30
C SER A 119 3.21 8.61 14.27
N ARG A 120 3.26 8.99 12.98
CA ARG A 120 2.55 8.26 11.92
C ARG A 120 3.17 6.92 11.60
N MET A 121 4.49 6.84 11.54
CA MET A 121 5.21 5.57 11.38
C MET A 121 4.84 4.59 12.49
N ARG A 122 4.86 5.04 13.76
CA ARG A 122 4.44 4.21 14.88
C ARG A 122 3.00 3.73 14.75
N LYS A 123 2.05 4.63 14.44
CA LYS A 123 0.64 4.27 14.23
C LYS A 123 0.45 3.28 13.08
N LEU A 124 1.23 3.40 12.01
CA LEU A 124 1.20 2.49 10.86
C LEU A 124 1.66 1.09 11.29
N SER A 125 2.78 0.99 11.99
CA SER A 125 3.30 -0.28 12.53
C SER A 125 2.35 -0.91 13.55
N GLU A 126 1.75 -0.12 14.44
CA GLU A 126 0.73 -0.60 15.39
C GLU A 126 -0.52 -1.14 14.68
N ALA A 127 -1.01 -0.44 13.66
CA ALA A 127 -2.15 -0.87 12.87
C ALA A 127 -1.86 -2.18 12.13
N TYR A 128 -0.66 -2.30 11.54
CA TYR A 128 -0.23 -3.52 10.86
C TYR A 128 -0.10 -4.69 11.84
N GLY A 129 0.51 -4.48 13.01
CA GLY A 129 0.63 -5.50 14.04
C GLY A 129 -0.73 -6.03 14.52
N LYS A 130 -1.71 -5.13 14.72
CA LYS A 130 -3.09 -5.52 15.07
C LYS A 130 -3.75 -6.34 13.96
N CYS A 131 -3.65 -5.88 12.72
CA CYS A 131 -4.21 -6.56 11.56
C CYS A 131 -3.58 -7.96 11.37
N ASN A 132 -2.25 -8.05 11.43
CA ASN A 132 -1.53 -9.32 11.33
C ASN A 132 -1.94 -10.32 12.43
N LEU A 133 -2.15 -9.85 13.66
CA LEU A 133 -2.68 -10.70 14.74
C LEU A 133 -4.09 -11.23 14.44
N SER A 134 -4.97 -10.41 13.82
CA SER A 134 -6.28 -10.88 13.33
C SER A 134 -6.11 -12.01 12.31
N PHE A 135 -5.21 -11.85 11.32
CA PHE A 135 -4.94 -12.89 10.31
C PHE A 135 -4.37 -14.17 10.91
N ILE A 136 -3.48 -14.08 11.91
CA ILE A 136 -2.98 -15.26 12.62
C ILE A 136 -4.13 -16.04 13.27
N LYS A 137 -5.02 -15.34 14.00
CA LYS A 137 -6.20 -15.94 14.63
C LYS A 137 -7.16 -16.56 13.60
N LEU A 138 -7.38 -15.87 12.47
CA LEU A 138 -8.24 -16.37 11.39
C LEU A 138 -7.68 -17.66 10.78
N LYS A 139 -6.38 -17.71 10.47
CA LYS A 139 -5.73 -18.93 9.95
C LYS A 139 -5.81 -20.10 10.93
N GLN A 140 -5.77 -19.83 12.24
CA GLN A 140 -5.94 -20.86 13.27
C GLN A 140 -7.38 -21.37 13.35
N LYS A 141 -8.38 -20.49 13.23
CA LYS A 141 -9.81 -20.81 13.28
C LYS A 141 -10.29 -21.52 12.01
N TYR A 142 -9.87 -21.04 10.84
CA TYR A 142 -10.32 -21.47 9.53
C TYR A 142 -9.19 -22.19 8.77
N ARG A 143 -8.64 -23.26 9.36
CA ARG A 143 -7.43 -23.94 8.86
C ARG A 143 -7.55 -24.43 7.42
N ILE A 144 -8.72 -24.92 7.03
CA ILE A 144 -8.99 -25.42 5.67
C ILE A 144 -8.82 -24.29 4.63
N TYR A 145 -9.05 -23.03 5.02
CA TYR A 145 -8.94 -21.86 4.14
C TYR A 145 -7.61 -21.12 4.30
N TYR A 146 -6.58 -21.75 4.90
CA TYR A 146 -5.29 -21.13 5.21
C TYR A 146 -4.68 -20.33 4.04
N TYR A 147 -4.59 -20.92 2.86
CA TYR A 147 -3.97 -20.27 1.69
C TYR A 147 -4.81 -19.12 1.13
N LYS A 148 -6.14 -19.20 1.23
CA LYS A 148 -7.05 -18.10 0.82
C LYS A 148 -6.90 -16.90 1.77
N ILE A 149 -6.82 -17.17 3.07
CA ILE A 149 -6.57 -16.15 4.10
C ILE A 149 -5.18 -15.54 3.94
N LEU A 150 -4.16 -16.37 3.70
CA LEU A 150 -2.78 -15.94 3.47
C LEU A 150 -2.67 -15.01 2.24
N ALA A 151 -3.45 -15.25 1.19
CA ALA A 151 -3.43 -14.41 0.00
C ALA A 151 -3.91 -12.98 0.30
N ILE A 152 -4.94 -12.81 1.15
CA ILE A 152 -5.42 -11.49 1.59
C ILE A 152 -4.45 -10.86 2.59
N GLU A 153 -3.91 -11.65 3.53
CA GLU A 153 -2.84 -11.19 4.44
C GLU A 153 -1.65 -10.64 3.66
N ASN A 154 -1.27 -11.28 2.56
CA ASN A 154 -0.18 -10.81 1.71
C ASN A 154 -0.50 -9.44 1.08
N GLN A 155 -1.76 -9.15 0.75
CA GLN A 155 -2.15 -7.81 0.30
C GLN A 155 -2.01 -6.76 1.41
N VAL A 156 -2.34 -7.10 2.66
CA VAL A 156 -2.08 -6.23 3.83
C VAL A 156 -0.59 -5.95 3.98
N LYS A 157 0.27 -6.97 3.84
CA LYS A 157 1.74 -6.82 3.89
C LYS A 157 2.25 -5.89 2.79
N MET A 158 1.81 -6.11 1.55
CA MET A 158 2.15 -5.24 0.43
C MET A 158 1.75 -3.78 0.71
N PHE A 159 0.52 -3.57 1.18
CA PHE A 159 0.00 -2.24 1.49
C PHE A 159 0.77 -1.54 2.63
N TYR A 160 1.18 -2.29 3.65
CA TYR A 160 2.00 -1.80 4.76
C TYR A 160 3.37 -1.31 4.29
N HIS A 161 4.11 -2.16 3.58
CA HIS A 161 5.45 -1.81 3.09
C HIS A 161 5.38 -0.66 2.10
N PHE A 162 4.39 -0.68 1.22
CA PHE A 162 4.21 0.42 0.28
C PHE A 162 3.86 1.74 0.98
N SER A 163 2.95 1.73 1.96
CA SER A 163 2.62 2.93 2.76
C SER A 163 3.83 3.45 3.54
N THR A 164 4.69 2.55 4.01
CA THR A 164 5.95 2.90 4.67
C THR A 164 6.91 3.60 3.71
N LEU A 165 7.08 3.08 2.49
CA LEU A 165 7.90 3.70 1.45
C LEU A 165 7.40 5.11 1.10
N GLN A 166 6.08 5.32 1.01
CA GLN A 166 5.48 6.64 0.79
C GLN A 166 5.85 7.64 1.91
N LEU A 167 5.85 7.22 3.17
CA LEU A 167 6.28 8.07 4.29
C LEU A 167 7.78 8.39 4.22
N TYR A 168 8.63 7.47 3.76
CA TYR A 168 10.05 7.73 3.56
C TYR A 168 10.31 8.69 2.39
N GLU A 169 9.54 8.62 1.30
CA GLU A 169 9.67 9.61 0.22
C GLU A 169 9.29 11.02 0.68
N LEU A 170 8.25 11.15 1.51
CA LEU A 170 7.94 12.42 2.15
C LEU A 170 9.09 12.93 3.02
N LEU A 171 9.70 12.05 3.82
CA LEU A 171 10.86 12.38 4.66
C LEU A 171 12.05 12.84 3.81
N LYS A 172 12.33 12.11 2.73
CA LYS A 172 13.39 12.42 1.76
C LYS A 172 13.17 13.80 1.15
N HIS A 173 11.96 14.08 0.69
CA HIS A 173 11.61 15.37 0.11
C HIS A 173 11.77 16.50 1.13
N ARG A 174 11.32 16.32 2.39
CA ARG A 174 11.42 17.36 3.41
C ARG A 174 12.85 17.65 3.85
N ASN A 175 13.73 16.65 3.83
CA ASN A 175 15.11 16.75 4.30
C ASN A 175 16.15 16.84 3.18
N ASN A 176 15.74 16.88 1.91
CA ASN A 176 16.61 16.79 0.73
C ASN A 176 17.54 15.55 0.75
N GLY A 177 17.05 14.44 1.30
CA GLY A 177 17.84 13.21 1.44
C GLY A 177 17.39 12.35 2.61
N LEU A 178 17.99 11.15 2.69
CA LEU A 178 17.80 10.20 3.77
C LEU A 178 19.11 9.95 4.48
N LYS A 179 19.04 9.75 5.80
CA LYS A 179 20.18 9.29 6.59
C LYS A 179 20.48 7.81 6.30
N PRO A 180 21.69 7.30 6.59
CA PRO A 180 22.06 5.91 6.30
C PRO A 180 21.14 4.85 6.92
N ASP A 181 20.69 5.08 8.16
CA ASP A 181 19.71 4.21 8.85
C ASP A 181 18.35 4.22 8.14
N GLN A 182 17.92 5.37 7.64
CA GLN A 182 16.68 5.53 6.89
C GLN A 182 16.77 4.88 5.50
N GLN A 183 17.91 5.00 4.81
CA GLN A 183 18.17 4.31 3.55
C GLN A 183 18.10 2.79 3.73
N ALA A 184 18.71 2.26 4.79
CA ALA A 184 18.64 0.84 5.12
C ALA A 184 17.19 0.38 5.37
N MET A 185 16.38 1.20 6.03
CA MET A 185 14.94 0.91 6.24
C MET A 185 14.15 0.92 4.93
N VAL A 186 14.44 1.83 4.00
CA VAL A 186 13.80 1.82 2.68
C VAL A 186 14.17 0.56 1.90
N LEU A 187 15.45 0.19 1.86
CA LEU A 187 15.90 -1.06 1.19
C LEU A 187 15.23 -2.29 1.81
N SER A 188 15.13 -2.36 3.14
CA SER A 188 14.45 -3.44 3.85
C SER A 188 12.96 -3.53 3.48
N ASN A 189 12.26 -2.40 3.39
CA ASN A 189 10.86 -2.38 2.96
C ASN A 189 10.70 -2.70 1.46
N CYS A 190 11.65 -2.33 0.60
CA CYS A 190 11.66 -2.72 -0.80
C CYS A 190 11.81 -4.24 -0.95
N ASP A 191 12.76 -4.83 -0.21
CA ASP A 191 12.97 -6.28 -0.21
C ASP A 191 11.70 -7.02 0.27
N ALA A 192 11.14 -6.59 1.41
CA ALA A 192 9.94 -7.22 1.96
C ALA A 192 8.73 -7.08 1.03
N LEU A 193 8.54 -5.90 0.41
CA LEU A 193 7.49 -5.70 -0.59
C LEU A 193 7.70 -6.60 -1.80
N PHE A 194 8.93 -6.70 -2.32
CA PHE A 194 9.22 -7.55 -3.47
C PHE A 194 9.02 -9.03 -3.19
N ASP A 195 9.43 -9.50 -2.01
CA ASP A 195 9.21 -10.88 -1.61
C ASP A 195 7.70 -11.19 -1.50
N CYS A 196 6.89 -10.26 -0.98
CA CYS A 196 5.42 -10.36 -1.03
C CYS A 196 4.87 -10.44 -2.47
N LEU A 197 5.42 -9.67 -3.41
CA LEU A 197 5.00 -9.68 -4.83
C LEU A 197 5.31 -11.00 -5.53
N ARG A 198 6.43 -11.64 -5.16
CA ARG A 198 6.85 -12.94 -5.70
C ARG A 198 5.97 -14.08 -5.17
N GLU A 199 5.57 -14.00 -3.91
CA GLU A 199 4.68 -14.97 -3.26
C GLU A 199 3.21 -14.80 -3.67
N SER A 200 2.85 -13.65 -4.25
CA SER A 200 1.48 -13.38 -4.70
C SER A 200 1.13 -14.15 -5.97
N ASN A 201 0.15 -15.04 -5.85
CA ASN A 201 -0.43 -15.79 -6.98
C ASN A 201 -1.65 -15.09 -7.60
N ILE A 202 -2.07 -13.92 -7.08
CA ILE A 202 -3.26 -13.23 -7.57
C ILE A 202 -2.88 -12.40 -8.81
N PRO A 203 -3.37 -12.71 -10.02
CA PRO A 203 -3.12 -11.89 -11.18
C PRO A 203 -3.78 -10.53 -11.00
N SER A 204 -2.98 -9.48 -10.93
CA SER A 204 -3.47 -8.12 -10.75
C SER A 204 -2.49 -7.13 -11.39
N PRO A 205 -2.98 -6.19 -12.23
CA PRO A 205 -2.14 -5.10 -12.75
C PRO A 205 -1.46 -4.29 -11.65
N PHE A 206 -2.04 -4.24 -10.44
CA PHE A 206 -1.45 -3.56 -9.29
C PHE A 206 -0.13 -4.18 -8.83
N LEU A 207 0.10 -5.48 -9.04
CA LEU A 207 1.38 -6.11 -8.69
C LEU A 207 2.54 -5.55 -9.51
N GLN A 208 2.30 -5.23 -10.79
CA GLN A 208 3.31 -4.58 -11.63
C GLN A 208 3.59 -3.16 -11.15
N VAL A 209 2.55 -2.40 -10.80
CA VAL A 209 2.73 -1.06 -10.22
C VAL A 209 3.64 -1.11 -8.99
N TYR A 210 3.42 -2.05 -8.07
CA TYR A 210 4.30 -2.21 -6.91
C TYR A 210 5.73 -2.63 -7.30
N ALA A 211 5.89 -3.57 -8.25
CA ALA A 211 7.21 -3.98 -8.72
C ALA A 211 8.00 -2.82 -9.34
N TYR A 212 7.35 -1.96 -10.14
CA TYR A 212 7.97 -0.75 -10.67
C TYR A 212 8.38 0.21 -9.56
N LEU A 213 7.51 0.44 -8.56
CA LEU A 213 7.80 1.35 -7.46
C LEU A 213 8.99 0.85 -6.62
N VAL A 214 9.04 -0.46 -6.34
CA VAL A 214 10.21 -1.09 -5.70
C VAL A 214 11.47 -0.84 -6.52
N GLY A 215 11.43 -1.09 -7.84
CA GLY A 215 12.56 -0.85 -8.73
C GLY A 215 13.03 0.60 -8.72
N LEU A 216 12.10 1.55 -8.77
CA LEU A 216 12.42 2.98 -8.71
C LEU A 216 13.05 3.38 -7.37
N HIS A 217 12.56 2.86 -6.24
CA HIS A 217 13.20 3.13 -4.94
C HIS A 217 14.63 2.58 -4.87
N TYR A 218 14.87 1.36 -5.39
CA TYR A 218 16.22 0.81 -5.47
C TYR A 218 17.16 1.69 -6.29
N LEU A 219 16.75 2.11 -7.49
CA LEU A 219 17.53 3.04 -8.32
C LEU A 219 17.83 4.35 -7.58
N ASN A 220 16.80 4.92 -6.93
CA ASN A 220 16.89 6.22 -6.27
C ASN A 220 17.77 6.22 -5.00
N ILE A 221 18.02 5.05 -4.40
CA ILE A 221 18.89 4.88 -3.23
C ILE A 221 20.28 4.35 -3.60
N TYR A 222 20.44 3.75 -4.78
CA TYR A 222 21.67 3.09 -5.18
C TYR A 222 22.92 3.96 -5.00
N HIS A 223 22.94 5.17 -5.57
CA HIS A 223 24.13 6.03 -5.53
C HIS A 223 24.50 6.50 -4.10
N GLN A 224 23.53 6.52 -3.19
CA GLN A 224 23.71 6.93 -1.80
C GLN A 224 24.09 5.77 -0.87
N SER A 225 24.01 4.53 -1.38
CA SER A 225 24.25 3.31 -0.61
C SER A 225 25.73 3.00 -0.44
N ILE A 226 26.09 2.34 0.66
CA ILE A 226 27.45 1.79 0.83
C ILE A 226 27.69 0.61 -0.13
N SER A 227 28.94 0.24 -0.37
CA SER A 227 29.32 -0.79 -1.37
C SER A 227 28.59 -2.12 -1.19
N LEU A 228 28.43 -2.60 0.05
CA LEU A 228 27.69 -3.83 0.34
C LEU A 228 26.21 -3.72 -0.07
N GLN A 229 25.57 -2.60 0.24
CA GLN A 229 24.19 -2.33 -0.14
C GLN A 229 24.05 -2.18 -1.66
N LYS A 230 24.98 -1.49 -2.33
CA LYS A 230 24.99 -1.37 -3.80
C LYS A 230 24.95 -2.72 -4.49
N LYS A 231 25.79 -3.66 -4.06
CA LYS A 231 25.81 -5.03 -4.63
C LYS A 231 24.45 -5.72 -4.48
N ARG A 232 23.88 -5.72 -3.27
CA ARG A 232 22.55 -6.30 -3.00
C ARG A 232 21.44 -5.62 -3.80
N THR A 233 21.42 -4.29 -3.84
CA THR A 233 20.44 -3.50 -4.58
C THR A 233 20.47 -3.83 -6.07
N LYS A 234 21.67 -3.99 -6.64
CA LYS A 234 21.88 -4.37 -8.04
C LYS A 234 21.34 -5.77 -8.35
N GLU A 235 21.61 -6.73 -7.48
CA GLU A 235 21.05 -8.09 -7.61
C GLU A 235 19.51 -8.08 -7.52
N ARG A 236 18.95 -7.32 -6.58
CA ARG A 236 17.49 -7.17 -6.43
C ARG A 236 16.84 -6.47 -7.63
N LEU A 237 17.45 -5.43 -8.18
CA LEU A 237 16.97 -4.76 -9.40
C LEU A 237 16.87 -5.72 -10.59
N LYS A 238 17.87 -6.60 -10.78
CA LYS A 238 17.83 -7.64 -11.82
C LYS A 238 16.67 -8.61 -11.60
N GLN A 239 16.42 -9.01 -10.35
CA GLN A 239 15.27 -9.87 -10.02
C GLN A 239 13.93 -9.16 -10.30
N VAL A 240 13.81 -7.87 -9.98
CA VAL A 240 12.62 -7.07 -10.27
C VAL A 240 12.38 -6.97 -11.79
N LEU A 241 13.42 -6.73 -12.58
CA LEU A 241 13.31 -6.69 -14.05
C LEU A 241 12.84 -8.03 -14.61
N ASN A 242 13.42 -9.14 -14.17
CA ASN A 242 13.01 -10.48 -14.60
C ASN A 242 11.54 -10.76 -14.21
N TYR A 243 11.12 -10.34 -13.01
CA TYR A 243 9.73 -10.46 -12.59
C TYR A 243 8.77 -9.66 -13.50
N LEU A 244 9.16 -8.44 -13.85
CA LEU A 244 8.36 -7.57 -14.72
C LEU A 244 8.29 -8.08 -16.16
N GLU A 245 9.39 -8.63 -16.68
CA GLU A 245 9.45 -9.21 -18.02
C GLU A 245 8.54 -10.45 -18.14
N THR A 246 8.62 -11.36 -17.17
CA THR A 246 7.79 -12.58 -17.16
C THR A 246 6.29 -12.30 -17.00
N LYS A 247 5.93 -11.15 -16.41
CA LYS A 247 4.53 -10.74 -16.19
C LYS A 247 4.14 -9.53 -17.04
N PHE A 248 4.87 -9.21 -18.10
CA PHE A 248 4.78 -7.93 -18.79
C PHE A 248 3.37 -7.58 -19.27
N LEU A 249 2.89 -6.38 -18.93
CA LEU A 249 1.68 -5.79 -19.51
C LEU A 249 2.05 -4.54 -20.31
N LYS A 250 1.57 -4.48 -21.57
CA LYS A 250 1.84 -3.38 -22.50
C LYS A 250 1.49 -2.00 -21.95
N LEU A 251 0.46 -1.91 -21.09
CA LEU A 251 0.07 -0.66 -20.41
C LEU A 251 1.22 -0.02 -19.61
N PHE A 252 2.18 -0.83 -19.14
CA PHE A 252 3.29 -0.37 -18.32
C PHE A 252 4.65 -0.35 -19.06
N SER A 253 4.63 -0.34 -20.39
CA SER A 253 5.85 -0.35 -21.22
C SER A 253 6.84 0.77 -20.84
N LEU A 254 6.34 1.98 -20.57
CA LEU A 254 7.19 3.11 -20.17
C LEU A 254 7.90 2.86 -18.84
N ASN A 255 7.18 2.38 -17.82
CA ASN A 255 7.76 2.09 -16.50
C ASN A 255 8.84 1.00 -16.60
N TYR A 256 8.59 -0.03 -17.43
CA TYR A 256 9.58 -1.07 -17.69
C TYR A 256 10.84 -0.52 -18.37
N LEU A 257 10.68 0.31 -19.40
CA LEU A 257 11.81 0.93 -20.09
C LEU A 257 12.62 1.84 -19.17
N MET A 258 11.96 2.68 -18.36
CA MET A 258 12.63 3.53 -17.38
C MET A 258 13.48 2.71 -16.39
N LEU A 259 12.91 1.62 -15.86
CA LEU A 259 13.62 0.77 -14.92
C LEU A 259 14.80 0.05 -15.59
N LYS A 260 14.59 -0.46 -16.81
CA LYS A 260 15.62 -1.17 -17.58
C LYS A 260 16.82 -0.25 -17.87
N VAL A 261 16.56 0.93 -18.43
CA VAL A 261 17.61 1.93 -18.71
C VAL A 261 18.31 2.37 -17.43
N GLY A 262 17.57 2.59 -16.34
CA GLY A 262 18.16 2.92 -15.05
C GLY A 262 19.10 1.84 -14.50
N CYS A 263 18.78 0.56 -14.72
CA CYS A 263 19.66 -0.54 -14.34
C CYS A 263 20.92 -0.60 -15.21
N GLU A 264 20.79 -0.36 -16.51
CA GLU A 264 21.92 -0.32 -17.46
C GLU A 264 22.92 0.78 -17.08
N LEU A 265 22.43 1.99 -16.74
CA LEU A 265 23.29 3.10 -16.30
C LEU A 265 24.09 2.81 -15.03
N ILE A 266 23.54 1.99 -14.12
CA ILE A 266 24.22 1.55 -12.89
C ILE A 266 25.23 0.42 -13.19
N ASP A 267 25.01 -0.36 -14.24
CA ASP A 267 25.93 -1.41 -14.68
C ASP A 267 27.21 -0.82 -15.30
N ASP A 268 27.13 0.38 -15.88
CA ASP A 268 28.23 1.07 -16.56
C ASP A 268 29.14 1.92 -15.64
N GLU A 269 28.78 2.18 -14.38
CA GLU A 269 29.59 2.90 -13.38
C GLU A 269 30.79 2.08 -12.84
N LYS A 270 31.62 1.50 -13.73
CA LYS A 270 32.85 0.77 -13.35
C LYS A 270 33.93 1.64 -12.74
#